data_AF-A0A4Q9AYI6-F1
#
_entry.id   AF-A0A4Q9AYI6-F1
#
_cell.length_a   1.000
_cell.length_b   1.000
_cell.length_c   1.000
_cell.angle_alpha   90.00
_cell.angle_beta   90.00
_cell.angle_gamma   90.00
#
_symmetry.space_group_name_H-M   'P 1'
#
loop_
_entity.id
_entity.type
_entity.pdbx_description
1 polymer ?
#
loop_
_entity_poly.entity_id
_entity_poly.type
_entity_poly.pdbx_seq_one_letter_code
_entity_poly.pdbx_strand_id
1 'polypeptide(L)'
;MGASTPSSPDSCLPKTPEARANRVVRGLLEEAFFGLPFLGSRLLQELLSGREGRKAEALVLARLRKDPYLATTVLPLPLPPGWREAAEEGARGDPRVPLFPELLAA
;
A
#
# COMPACT_ATOMS: atom_id res chain seq x y z
N MET A 1 -6.92 -15.85 -46.09
CA MET A 1 -7.50 -16.10 -44.75
C MET A 1 -6.36 -16.06 -43.75
N GLY A 2 -6.31 -15.02 -42.92
CA GLY A 2 -5.33 -14.88 -41.85
C GLY A 2 -6.02 -14.13 -40.73
N ALA A 3 -6.73 -14.84 -39.86
CA ALA A 3 -7.34 -14.26 -38.68
C ALA A 3 -6.22 -13.92 -37.70
N SER A 4 -5.79 -12.67 -37.70
CA SER A 4 -4.95 -12.13 -36.63
C SER A 4 -5.75 -12.24 -35.33
N THR A 5 -5.31 -13.12 -34.45
CA THR A 5 -5.79 -13.25 -33.09
C THR A 5 -5.81 -11.87 -32.41
N PRO A 6 -6.90 -11.46 -31.74
CA PRO A 6 -6.91 -10.21 -31.01
C PRO A 6 -5.87 -10.29 -29.90
N SER A 7 -4.92 -9.36 -29.93
CA SER A 7 -3.97 -9.10 -28.87
C SER A 7 -4.72 -9.03 -27.55
N SER A 8 -4.32 -9.83 -26.56
CA SER A 8 -4.80 -9.71 -25.18
C SER A 8 -4.82 -8.24 -24.80
N PRO A 9 -5.90 -7.71 -24.19
CA PRO A 9 -5.94 -6.31 -23.80
C PRO A 9 -4.72 -6.07 -22.91
N ASP A 10 -3.87 -5.13 -23.33
CA ASP A 10 -2.71 -4.67 -22.57
C ASP A 10 -3.13 -4.56 -21.11
N SER A 11 -2.51 -5.36 -20.25
CA SER A 11 -2.82 -5.37 -18.82
C SER A 11 -2.78 -3.92 -18.33
N CYS A 12 -3.94 -3.39 -17.91
CA CYS A 12 -4.07 -2.01 -17.41
C CYS A 12 -3.28 -1.77 -16.12
N LEU A 13 -2.51 -2.76 -15.66
CA LEU A 13 -1.62 -2.66 -14.52
C LEU A 13 -0.40 -1.79 -14.89
N PRO A 14 0.04 -0.93 -13.97
CA PRO A 14 1.27 -0.19 -14.18
C PRO A 14 2.45 -1.13 -14.46
N LYS A 15 3.30 -0.76 -15.43
CA LYS A 15 4.41 -1.62 -15.88
C LYS A 15 5.65 -1.51 -14.98
N THR A 16 5.78 -0.43 -14.21
CA THR A 16 6.94 -0.21 -13.31
C THR A 16 6.62 -0.53 -11.85
N PRO A 17 7.60 -0.98 -11.06
CA PRO A 17 7.44 -1.18 -9.61
C PRO A 17 6.95 0.06 -8.88
N GLU A 18 7.47 1.23 -9.25
CA GLU A 18 7.17 2.50 -8.60
C GLU A 18 5.71 2.89 -8.85
N ALA A 19 5.23 2.73 -10.08
CA ALA A 19 3.85 3.05 -10.42
C ALA A 19 2.87 2.05 -9.78
N ARG A 20 3.26 0.76 -9.67
CA ARG A 20 2.50 -0.23 -8.90
C ARG A 20 2.45 0.14 -7.42
N ALA A 21 3.59 0.46 -6.81
CA ALA A 21 3.68 0.89 -5.42
C ALA A 21 2.84 2.14 -5.15
N ASN A 22 2.87 3.14 -6.05
CA ASN A 22 2.01 4.32 -5.98
C ASN A 22 0.53 3.96 -5.99
N ARG A 23 0.12 3.03 -6.87
CA ARG A 23 -1.28 2.58 -6.93
C ARG A 23 -1.71 1.83 -5.68
N VAL A 24 -0.81 1.02 -5.11
CA VAL A 24 -1.02 0.31 -3.84
C VAL A 24 -1.20 1.29 -2.69
N VAL A 25 -0.27 2.24 -2.53
CA VAL A 25 -0.36 3.28 -1.48
C VAL A 25 -1.66 4.07 -1.63
N ARG A 26 -2.03 4.45 -2.85
CA ARG A 26 -3.31 5.12 -3.10
C ARG A 26 -4.50 4.26 -2.69
N GLY A 27 -4.49 2.96 -2.98
CA GLY A 27 -5.55 2.05 -2.57
C GLY A 27 -5.67 1.91 -1.05
N LEU A 28 -4.55 1.87 -0.33
CA LEU A 28 -4.55 1.88 1.14
C LEU A 28 -5.15 3.18 1.70
N LEU A 29 -4.80 4.33 1.14
CA LEU A 29 -5.37 5.62 1.55
C LEU A 29 -6.87 5.71 1.21
N GLU A 30 -7.27 5.20 0.05
CA GLU A 30 -8.69 5.12 -0.33
C GLU A 30 -9.49 4.27 0.66
N GLU A 31 -8.93 3.14 1.11
CA GLU A 31 -9.55 2.31 2.14
C GLU A 31 -9.59 3.01 3.51
N ALA A 32 -8.48 3.63 3.92
CA ALA A 32 -8.39 4.33 5.21
C ALA A 32 -9.33 5.54 5.31
N PHE A 33 -9.45 6.34 4.25
CA PHE A 33 -10.25 7.58 4.28
C PHE A 33 -11.71 7.37 3.92
N PHE A 34 -12.02 6.42 3.03
CA PHE A 34 -13.35 6.28 2.44
C PHE A 34 -13.98 4.90 2.68
N GLY A 35 -13.28 3.96 3.33
CA GLY A 35 -13.77 2.60 3.58
C GLY A 35 -13.90 1.75 2.31
N LEU A 36 -13.18 2.11 1.23
CA LEU A 36 -13.22 1.39 -0.04
C LEU A 36 -12.33 0.13 0.04
N PRO A 37 -12.88 -1.09 -0.07
CA PRO A 37 -12.13 -2.32 0.18
C PRO A 37 -11.03 -2.52 -0.88
N PHE A 38 -9.77 -2.41 -0.45
CA PHE A 38 -8.59 -2.55 -1.30
C PHE A 38 -7.72 -3.75 -0.88
N LEU A 39 -7.51 -3.97 0.42
CA LEU A 39 -6.69 -5.06 0.95
C LEU A 39 -7.19 -6.46 0.58
N GLY A 40 -8.50 -6.62 0.44
CA GLY A 40 -9.14 -7.85 -0.04
C GLY A 40 -9.33 -7.91 -1.56
N SER A 41 -8.87 -6.90 -2.31
CA SER A 41 -9.20 -6.78 -3.73
C SER A 41 -8.31 -7.64 -4.63
N ARG A 42 -8.89 -8.14 -5.72
CA ARG A 42 -8.14 -8.77 -6.82
C ARG A 42 -7.09 -7.83 -7.42
N LEU A 43 -7.37 -6.54 -7.45
CA LEU A 43 -6.44 -5.53 -7.95
C LEU A 43 -5.14 -5.51 -7.14
N LEU A 44 -5.21 -5.59 -5.81
CA LEU A 44 -4.00 -5.67 -4.98
C LEU A 44 -3.17 -6.91 -5.32
N GLN A 45 -3.81 -8.07 -5.45
CA GLN A 45 -3.13 -9.31 -5.83
C GLN A 45 -2.41 -9.18 -7.18
N GLU A 46 -3.08 -8.59 -8.17
CA GLU A 46 -2.52 -8.36 -9.49
C GLU A 46 -1.35 -7.35 -9.48
N LEU A 47 -1.46 -6.28 -8.69
CA LEU A 47 -0.39 -5.28 -8.50
C LEU A 47 0.87 -5.88 -7.88
N LEU A 48 0.71 -6.79 -6.91
CA LEU A 48 1.81 -7.44 -6.19
C LEU A 48 2.32 -8.72 -6.88
N SER A 49 1.63 -9.20 -7.91
CA SER A 49 2.04 -10.39 -8.65
C SER A 49 3.32 -10.20 -9.48
N GLY A 50 4.05 -11.30 -9.69
CA GLY A 50 5.23 -11.34 -10.55
C GLY A 50 6.44 -10.59 -9.99
N ARG A 51 7.46 -10.41 -10.83
CA ARG A 51 8.73 -9.77 -10.43
C ARG A 51 8.55 -8.30 -10.04
N GLU A 52 7.82 -7.55 -10.85
CA GLU A 52 7.63 -6.11 -10.62
C GLU A 52 6.69 -5.85 -9.42
N GLY A 53 5.72 -6.74 -9.18
CA GLY A 53 4.88 -6.66 -7.99
C GLY A 53 5.63 -6.92 -6.68
N ARG A 54 6.55 -7.89 -6.64
CA ARG A 54 7.43 -8.09 -5.48
C ARG A 54 8.35 -6.89 -5.21
N LYS A 55 8.87 -6.25 -6.26
CA LYS A 55 9.63 -4.99 -6.11
C LYS A 55 8.72 -3.86 -5.59
N ALA A 56 7.49 -3.77 -6.09
CA ALA A 56 6.51 -2.80 -5.64
C ALA A 56 6.17 -3.00 -4.15
N GLU A 57 6.03 -4.25 -3.70
CA GLU A 57 5.82 -4.57 -2.28
C GLU A 57 6.98 -4.07 -1.42
N ALA A 58 8.23 -4.32 -1.82
CA ALA A 58 9.39 -3.81 -1.10
C ALA A 58 9.41 -2.27 -1.04
N LEU A 59 8.99 -1.59 -2.11
CA LEU A 59 8.84 -0.13 -2.13
C LEU A 59 7.72 0.36 -1.20
N VAL A 60 6.60 -0.34 -1.13
CA VAL A 60 5.49 -0.02 -0.21
C VAL A 60 5.97 -0.15 1.23
N LEU A 61 6.60 -1.27 1.59
CA LEU A 61 7.19 -1.48 2.92
C LEU A 61 8.22 -0.40 3.28
N ALA A 62 9.08 -0.01 2.33
CA ALA A 62 10.06 1.04 2.55
C ALA A 62 9.41 2.41 2.78
N ARG A 63 8.27 2.70 2.12
CA ARG A 63 7.52 3.93 2.33
C ARG A 63 6.78 3.95 3.66
N LEU A 64 6.16 2.83 4.05
CA LEU A 64 5.50 2.70 5.35
C LEU A 64 6.48 3.00 6.49
N ARG A 65 7.74 2.55 6.39
CA ARG A 65 8.77 2.87 7.40
C ARG A 65 9.23 4.33 7.38
N LYS A 66 9.18 4.99 6.23
CA LYS A 66 9.80 6.32 6.03
C LYS A 66 8.83 7.49 6.18
N ASP A 67 7.54 7.25 5.96
CA ASP A 67 6.51 8.29 5.97
C ASP A 67 5.58 8.05 7.18
N PRO A 68 5.77 8.82 8.27
CA PRO A 68 4.98 8.63 9.49
C PRO A 68 3.50 8.95 9.30
N TYR A 69 3.16 9.89 8.41
CA TYR A 69 1.76 10.23 8.13
C TYR A 69 1.07 9.09 7.40
N LEU A 70 1.71 8.55 6.36
CA LEU A 70 1.20 7.37 5.67
C LEU A 70 1.02 6.21 6.65
N ALA A 71 2.05 5.94 7.46
CA ALA A 71 2.06 4.85 8.43
C ALA A 71 0.90 4.94 9.43
N THR A 72 0.75 6.08 10.09
CA THR A 72 -0.34 6.34 11.07
C THR A 72 -1.72 6.27 10.41
N THR A 73 -1.85 6.75 9.18
CA THR A 73 -3.11 6.72 8.43
C THR A 73 -3.59 5.29 8.14
N VAL A 74 -2.68 4.37 7.77
CA VAL A 74 -3.05 3.01 7.35
C VAL A 74 -3.03 1.98 8.48
N LEU A 75 -2.44 2.31 9.63
CA LEU A 75 -2.31 1.42 10.80
C LEU A 75 -3.64 0.82 11.32
N PRO A 76 -4.78 1.55 11.29
CA PRO A 76 -6.08 1.00 11.68
C PRO A 76 -6.61 -0.10 10.74
N LEU A 77 -6.06 -0.23 9.53
CA LEU A 77 -6.51 -1.22 8.55
C LEU A 77 -6.07 -2.65 8.94
N PRO A 78 -6.74 -3.70 8.41
CA PRO A 78 -6.34 -5.09 8.59
C PRO A 78 -5.12 -5.45 7.72
N LEU A 79 -4.00 -4.77 7.95
CA LEU A 79 -2.77 -4.94 7.18
C LEU A 79 -2.17 -6.35 7.34
N PRO A 80 -1.53 -6.91 6.29
CA PRO A 80 -0.68 -8.09 6.42
C PRO A 80 0.43 -7.89 7.47
N PRO A 81 0.89 -8.95 8.16
CA PRO A 81 1.86 -8.83 9.26
C PRO A 81 3.10 -7.98 8.92
N GLY A 82 3.77 -8.26 7.80
CA GLY A 82 4.97 -7.49 7.40
C GLY A 82 4.70 -6.02 7.07
N TRP A 83 3.48 -5.69 6.65
CA TRP A 83 3.08 -4.30 6.36
C TRP A 83 2.71 -3.58 7.65
N ARG A 84 2.08 -4.28 8.60
CA ARG A 84 1.80 -3.76 9.94
C ARG A 84 3.09 -3.42 10.67
N GLU A 85 4.08 -4.32 10.69
CA GLU A 85 5.39 -4.05 11.30
C GLU A 85 6.06 -2.81 10.69
N ALA A 86 6.03 -2.67 9.37
CA ALA A 86 6.59 -1.52 8.67
C ALA A 86 5.85 -0.21 9.00
N ALA A 87 4.52 -0.26 9.12
CA ALA A 87 3.71 0.90 9.52
C ALA A 87 3.92 1.26 11.00
N GLU A 88 4.05 0.30 11.90
CA GLU A 88 4.39 0.57 13.31
C GLU A 88 5.77 1.24 13.44
N GLU A 89 6.75 0.76 12.69
CA GLU A 89 8.09 1.37 12.64
C GLU A 89 8.03 2.82 12.14
N GLY A 90 7.28 3.07 11.05
CA GLY A 90 7.12 4.43 10.51
C GLY A 90 6.33 5.37 11.44
N ALA A 91 5.29 4.87 12.10
CA ALA A 91 4.47 5.65 13.02
C ALA A 91 5.24 6.07 14.28
N ARG A 92 6.20 5.25 14.75
CA ARG A 92 7.12 5.63 15.83
C ARG A 92 8.01 6.82 15.46
N GLY A 93 8.24 7.04 14.16
CA GLY A 93 8.97 8.19 13.65
C GLY A 93 8.16 9.48 13.59
N ASP A 94 6.86 9.48 13.93
CA ASP A 94 6.02 10.68 13.91
C ASP A 94 6.24 11.53 15.18
N PRO A 95 6.82 12.74 15.09
CA PRO A 95 6.96 13.64 16.23
C PRO A 95 5.61 14.19 16.75
N ARG A 96 4.50 13.93 16.05
CA ARG A 96 3.14 14.34 16.46
C ARG A 96 2.38 13.27 17.24
N VAL A 97 2.87 12.03 17.30
CA VAL A 97 2.40 11.08 18.29
C VAL A 97 2.90 11.61 19.63
N PRO A 98 2.03 12.05 20.55
CA PRO A 98 2.49 12.61 21.81
C PRO A 98 3.34 11.54 22.50
N LEU A 99 4.61 11.89 22.77
CA LEU A 99 5.57 11.03 23.48
C LEU A 99 5.05 10.59 24.87
N PHE A 100 3.98 11.23 25.34
CA PHE A 100 3.31 10.95 26.59
C PHE A 100 1.83 10.58 26.31
N PRO A 101 1.49 9.28 26.34
CA PRO A 101 0.10 8.80 26.29
C PRO A 101 -0.78 9.40 27.40
N GLU A 102 -0.15 9.89 28.46
CA GLU A 102 -0.77 10.41 29.68
C GLU A 102 -1.43 11.77 29.50
N LEU A 103 -1.15 12.47 28.38
CA LEU A 103 -1.76 13.76 28.04
C LEU A 103 -3.08 13.64 27.26
N LEU A 104 -3.47 12.43 26.83
CA LEU A 104 -4.72 12.20 26.10
C LEU A 104 -5.91 11.84 27.02
N ALA A 105 -5.67 11.73 28.33
CA ALA A 105 -6.67 11.35 29.34
C ALA A 105 -7.12 12.54 30.23
N ALA A 106 -7.15 13.76 29.67
CA ALA A 106 -7.69 14.94 30.34
C ALA A 106 -9.09 15.30 29.81
#